data_AF-A0A0G4GJC2-F1
#
_entry.id   AF-A0A0G4GJC2-F1
#
_cell.length_a   1.000
_cell.length_b   1.000
_cell.length_c   1.000
_cell.angle_alpha   90.00
_cell.angle_beta   90.00
_cell.angle_gamma   90.00
#
_symmetry.space_group_name_H-M   'P 1'
#
loop_
_entity.id
_entity.type
_entity.pdbx_description
1 polymer ?
#
loop_
_entity_poly.entity_id
_entity_poly.type
_entity_poly.pdbx_seq_one_letter_code
_entity_poly.pdbx_strand_id
1 'polypeptide(L)'
;MSKYVTLSEDATASRLVEQSQTKRATVLQLRYFPVLSADWLRLLPVAEELSGAMASEMFDLSSLNKMKIDGRHQKGTLWDQETKTQEEVIKIVVEEAKANLCLRLLSDLKSWQRTHGEEAFVSEASKEMHKSKEETAELLRSFEENLGLILSKCLSYVEALQLCELPALFKHASVVFSHTQEDKRRAEALAKDRRQLRSQEFAALLYISKVFEHVEELNDTQIVQQIIDMDLLRLFGYQVLLFVSPDRPLKPTVALPLLKGLEGLLASEEFRTHSQPGGAFSAEEVTDVLLRLHSEVAVPLVQSDRSMKGKTRQLGDFALRHKKRSS
;
A
#
# COMPACT_ATOMS: atom_id res chain seq x y z
N MET A 1 -8.13 -7.46 -52.04
CA MET A 1 -8.33 -6.45 -50.99
C MET A 1 -7.69 -6.88 -49.65
N SER A 2 -6.40 -7.28 -49.61
CA SER A 2 -5.77 -7.85 -48.39
C SER A 2 -4.44 -7.21 -47.99
N LYS A 3 -3.92 -6.21 -48.73
CA LYS A 3 -2.60 -5.59 -48.46
C LYS A 3 -2.64 -4.32 -47.61
N TYR A 4 -3.80 -3.70 -47.43
CA TYR A 4 -3.94 -2.47 -46.64
C TYR A 4 -4.16 -2.73 -45.14
N VAL A 5 -4.64 -3.92 -44.76
CA VAL A 5 -4.85 -4.29 -43.34
C VAL A 5 -3.50 -4.59 -42.66
N THR A 6 -2.59 -5.27 -43.35
CA THR A 6 -1.27 -5.66 -42.79
C THR A 6 -0.35 -4.47 -42.49
N LEU A 7 -0.37 -3.40 -43.32
CA LEU A 7 0.45 -2.20 -43.08
C LEU A 7 0.02 -1.41 -41.84
N SER A 8 -1.28 -1.47 -41.47
CA SER A 8 -1.80 -0.80 -40.28
C SER A 8 -1.43 -1.55 -38.99
N GLU A 9 -1.35 -2.88 -39.06
CA GLU A 9 -0.99 -3.74 -37.93
C GLU A 9 0.51 -3.60 -37.60
N ASP A 10 1.39 -3.54 -38.60
CA ASP A 10 2.84 -3.39 -38.43
C ASP A 10 3.23 -2.03 -37.79
N ALA A 11 2.56 -0.95 -38.19
CA ALA A 11 2.80 0.38 -37.62
C ALA A 11 2.34 0.46 -36.15
N THR A 12 1.22 -0.21 -35.84
CA THR A 12 0.69 -0.29 -34.47
C THR A 12 1.62 -1.12 -33.58
N ALA A 13 2.10 -2.26 -34.06
CA ALA A 13 3.06 -3.11 -33.35
C ALA A 13 4.38 -2.36 -33.07
N SER A 14 4.93 -1.66 -34.07
CA SER A 14 6.16 -0.88 -33.91
C SER A 14 6.04 0.20 -32.85
N ARG A 15 4.91 0.93 -32.81
CA ARG A 15 4.63 1.94 -31.80
C ARG A 15 4.52 1.35 -30.39
N LEU A 16 3.93 0.17 -30.26
CA LEU A 16 3.79 -0.51 -28.97
C LEU A 16 5.14 -1.00 -28.42
N VAL A 17 6.03 -1.48 -29.30
CA VAL A 17 7.42 -1.82 -28.94
C VAL A 17 8.17 -0.57 -28.47
N GLU A 18 8.08 0.55 -29.20
CA GLU A 18 8.72 1.81 -28.81
C GLU A 18 8.19 2.33 -27.46
N GLN A 19 6.89 2.22 -27.21
CA GLN A 19 6.29 2.56 -25.92
C GLN A 19 6.81 1.67 -24.78
N SER A 20 6.90 0.36 -24.98
CA SER A 20 7.46 -0.57 -23.99
C SER A 20 8.94 -0.25 -23.71
N GLN A 21 9.75 0.00 -24.74
CA GLN A 21 11.16 0.38 -24.57
C GLN A 21 11.31 1.70 -23.80
N THR A 22 10.44 2.68 -24.08
CA THR A 22 10.42 3.95 -23.35
C THR A 22 10.08 3.74 -21.88
N LYS A 23 9.04 2.95 -21.57
CA LYS A 23 8.69 2.59 -20.19
C LYS A 23 9.84 1.91 -19.47
N ARG A 24 10.48 0.92 -20.10
CA ARG A 24 11.67 0.24 -19.54
C ARG A 24 12.81 1.22 -19.27
N ALA A 25 13.09 2.12 -20.21
CA ALA A 25 14.11 3.15 -20.02
C ALA A 25 13.78 4.08 -18.84
N THR A 26 12.52 4.50 -18.66
CA THR A 26 12.08 5.29 -17.50
C THR A 26 12.24 4.49 -16.19
N VAL A 27 11.81 3.22 -16.16
CA VAL A 27 11.96 2.36 -14.97
C VAL A 27 13.43 2.15 -14.59
N LEU A 28 14.33 2.02 -15.57
CA LEU A 28 15.77 1.86 -15.34
C LEU A 28 16.47 3.13 -14.82
N GLN A 29 15.86 4.31 -14.99
CA GLN A 29 16.33 5.56 -14.38
C GLN A 29 16.04 5.59 -12.87
N LEU A 30 15.06 4.84 -12.38
CA LEU A 30 14.83 4.71 -10.94
C LEU A 30 15.98 3.89 -10.32
N ARG A 31 16.83 4.58 -9.56
CA ARG A 31 18.04 4.02 -8.95
C ARG A 31 18.13 4.44 -7.49
N TYR A 32 18.96 3.73 -6.75
CA TYR A 32 19.25 4.10 -5.38
C TYR A 32 20.18 5.32 -5.35
N PHE A 33 19.76 6.36 -4.64
CA PHE A 33 20.59 7.52 -4.33
C PHE A 33 20.39 7.87 -2.85
N PRO A 34 21.43 8.34 -2.13
CA PRO A 34 21.29 8.79 -0.76
C PRO A 34 20.25 9.90 -0.62
N VAL A 35 19.48 9.87 0.48
CA VAL A 35 18.45 10.89 0.77
C VAL A 35 19.06 12.29 0.72
N LEU A 36 18.37 13.22 0.06
CA LEU A 36 18.80 14.61 -0.22
C LEU A 36 19.98 14.81 -1.17
N SER A 37 20.58 13.75 -1.72
CA SER A 37 21.56 13.96 -2.78
C SER A 37 20.92 14.62 -4.02
N ALA A 38 21.69 15.38 -4.78
CA ALA A 38 21.21 16.00 -6.02
C ALA A 38 20.58 14.97 -6.99
N ASP A 39 21.10 13.75 -7.04
CA ASP A 39 20.55 12.67 -7.86
C ASP A 39 19.26 12.07 -7.29
N TRP A 40 19.10 12.03 -5.97
CA TRP A 40 17.84 11.63 -5.34
C TRP A 40 16.70 12.56 -5.75
N LEU A 41 16.96 13.86 -5.86
CA LEU A 41 15.97 14.83 -6.31
C LEU A 41 15.59 14.66 -7.79
N ARG A 42 16.52 14.18 -8.61
CA ARG A 42 16.26 13.85 -10.02
C ARG A 42 15.35 12.63 -10.18
N LEU A 43 15.14 11.84 -9.12
CA LEU A 43 14.19 10.73 -9.15
C LEU A 43 12.73 11.21 -9.13
N LEU A 44 12.44 12.42 -8.65
CA LEU A 44 11.05 12.88 -8.50
C LEU A 44 10.28 12.90 -9.84
N PRO A 45 10.79 13.52 -10.92
CA PRO A 45 10.12 13.48 -12.22
C PRO A 45 9.92 12.04 -12.74
N VAL A 46 10.89 11.16 -12.49
CA VAL A 46 10.80 9.74 -12.87
C VAL A 46 9.69 9.04 -12.09
N ALA A 47 9.59 9.29 -10.78
CA ALA A 47 8.55 8.73 -9.94
C ALA A 47 7.16 9.25 -10.33
N GLU A 48 7.03 10.54 -10.65
CA GLU A 48 5.79 11.17 -11.15
C GLU A 48 5.35 10.57 -12.50
N GLU A 49 6.29 10.39 -13.43
CA GLU A 49 6.01 9.78 -14.74
C GLU A 49 5.53 8.32 -14.57
N LEU A 50 6.24 7.53 -13.78
CA LEU A 50 5.90 6.12 -13.56
C LEU A 50 4.57 5.95 -12.83
N SER A 51 4.33 6.73 -11.77
CA SER A 51 3.10 6.67 -11.00
C SER A 51 1.89 7.10 -11.86
N GLY A 52 2.05 8.13 -12.69
CA GLY A 52 1.04 8.60 -13.63
C GLY A 52 0.72 7.58 -14.72
N ALA A 53 1.74 6.92 -15.26
CA ALA A 53 1.57 5.83 -16.23
C ALA A 53 0.80 4.66 -15.62
N MET A 54 1.16 4.21 -14.40
CA MET A 54 0.43 3.16 -13.68
C MET A 54 -1.02 3.52 -13.39
N ALA A 55 -1.28 4.77 -12.98
CA ALA A 55 -2.63 5.23 -12.69
C ALA A 55 -3.52 5.22 -13.96
N SER A 56 -2.94 5.59 -15.10
CA SER A 56 -3.63 5.58 -16.39
C SER A 56 -3.98 4.16 -16.85
N GLU A 57 -3.03 3.23 -16.75
CA GLU A 57 -3.23 1.82 -17.12
C GLU A 57 -4.35 1.15 -16.32
N MET A 58 -4.46 1.44 -15.02
CA MET A 58 -5.53 0.89 -14.18
C MET A 58 -6.93 1.39 -14.57
N PHE A 59 -7.03 2.65 -15.02
CA PHE A 59 -8.31 3.19 -15.46
C PHE A 59 -8.79 2.47 -16.73
N ASP A 60 -7.88 2.23 -17.67
CA ASP A 60 -8.17 1.53 -18.91
C ASP A 60 -8.59 0.07 -18.68
N LEU A 61 -7.93 -0.66 -17.76
CA LEU A 61 -8.32 -2.03 -17.40
C LEU A 61 -9.72 -2.12 -16.78
N SER A 62 -10.10 -1.14 -15.96
CA SER A 62 -11.45 -1.09 -15.37
C SER A 62 -12.55 -0.90 -16.43
N SER A 63 -12.19 -0.28 -17.57
CA SER A 63 -13.07 -0.09 -18.72
C SER A 63 -13.16 -1.34 -19.60
N LEU A 64 -12.04 -2.07 -19.76
CA LEU A 64 -11.95 -3.33 -20.52
C LEU A 64 -12.59 -4.51 -19.80
N ASN A 65 -12.55 -4.57 -18.46
CA ASN A 65 -13.22 -5.62 -17.67
C ASN A 65 -14.76 -5.62 -17.79
N LYS A 66 -15.36 -4.62 -18.44
CA LYS A 66 -16.78 -4.66 -18.84
C LYS A 66 -17.00 -5.50 -20.11
N MET A 67 -15.95 -5.81 -20.85
CA MET A 67 -15.96 -6.75 -21.98
C MET A 67 -15.61 -8.16 -21.48
N LYS A 68 -16.66 -8.90 -21.10
CA LYS A 68 -16.73 -10.35 -20.82
C LYS A 68 -15.40 -11.14 -20.94
N ILE A 69 -14.70 -11.30 -19.82
CA ILE A 69 -13.78 -12.42 -19.61
C ILE A 69 -14.60 -13.55 -18.99
N ASP A 70 -15.19 -14.39 -19.85
CA ASP A 70 -15.82 -15.66 -19.45
C ASP A 70 -14.73 -16.70 -19.16
N GLY A 71 -14.22 -16.70 -17.93
CA GLY A 71 -13.24 -17.68 -17.44
C GLY A 71 -13.32 -17.80 -15.91
N ARG A 72 -13.14 -19.03 -15.38
CA ARG A 72 -13.34 -19.36 -13.94
C ARG A 72 -12.35 -18.70 -12.96
N HIS A 73 -11.41 -17.89 -13.43
CA HIS A 73 -10.53 -17.05 -12.62
C HIS A 73 -10.82 -15.57 -12.92
N GLN A 74 -11.71 -14.95 -12.16
CA GLN A 74 -12.08 -13.52 -12.32
C GLN A 74 -10.94 -12.54 -11.95
N LYS A 75 -9.84 -13.04 -11.39
CA LYS A 75 -8.59 -12.30 -11.19
C LYS A 75 -7.52 -12.99 -12.04
N GLY A 76 -7.10 -12.38 -13.14
CA GLY A 76 -5.89 -12.81 -13.84
C GLY A 76 -4.65 -12.62 -12.95
N THR A 77 -3.63 -13.44 -13.13
CA THR A 77 -2.32 -13.21 -12.50
C THR A 77 -1.66 -11.96 -13.10
N LEU A 78 -0.63 -11.42 -12.42
CA LEU A 78 0.20 -10.33 -12.99
C LEU A 78 0.75 -10.68 -14.38
N TRP A 79 0.93 -11.98 -14.65
CA TRP A 79 1.49 -12.51 -15.89
C TRP A 79 0.42 -12.77 -16.95
N ASP A 80 -0.82 -13.09 -16.55
CA ASP A 80 -1.95 -13.40 -17.45
C ASP A 80 -2.57 -12.16 -18.09
N GLN A 81 -2.16 -10.95 -17.72
CA GLN A 81 -2.59 -9.69 -18.37
C GLN A 81 -2.00 -9.53 -19.79
N GLU A 82 -1.77 -10.65 -20.50
CA GLU A 82 -1.37 -10.73 -21.90
C GLU A 82 -2.48 -10.22 -22.85
N THR A 83 -2.93 -8.98 -22.68
CA THR A 83 -3.29 -8.17 -23.84
C THR A 83 -2.01 -7.99 -24.64
N LYS A 84 -1.77 -8.93 -25.57
CA LYS A 84 -0.61 -9.30 -26.41
C LYS A 84 0.43 -8.24 -26.85
N THR A 85 0.31 -6.97 -26.48
CA THR A 85 1.16 -5.90 -27.00
C THR A 85 1.47 -4.78 -25.99
N GLN A 86 0.95 -4.82 -24.76
CA GLN A 86 1.27 -3.80 -23.76
C GLN A 86 1.95 -4.43 -22.55
N GLU A 87 3.26 -4.22 -22.42
CA GLU A 87 3.91 -4.35 -21.12
C GLU A 87 3.36 -3.25 -20.21
N GLU A 88 2.63 -3.67 -19.18
CA GLU A 88 2.16 -2.80 -18.10
C GLU A 88 3.38 -2.33 -17.30
N VAL A 89 3.40 -1.05 -16.91
CA VAL A 89 4.51 -0.46 -16.15
C VAL A 89 4.74 -1.23 -14.84
N ILE A 90 3.68 -1.74 -14.22
CA ILE A 90 3.74 -2.56 -13.00
C ILE A 90 4.60 -3.81 -13.22
N LYS A 91 4.40 -4.51 -14.34
CA LYS A 91 5.17 -5.72 -14.67
C LYS A 91 6.66 -5.40 -14.80
N ILE A 92 7.00 -4.34 -15.54
CA ILE A 92 8.39 -3.89 -15.70
C ILE A 92 9.01 -3.53 -14.34
N VAL A 93 8.28 -2.80 -13.49
CA VAL A 93 8.76 -2.41 -12.14
C VAL A 93 9.02 -3.63 -11.25
N VAL A 94 8.18 -4.66 -11.33
CA VAL A 94 8.35 -5.91 -10.57
C VAL A 94 9.52 -6.73 -11.11
N GLU A 95 9.60 -6.93 -12.44
CA GLU A 95 10.69 -7.65 -13.12
C GLU A 95 12.08 -7.04 -12.81
N GLU A 96 12.18 -5.71 -12.82
CA GLU A 96 13.42 -4.97 -12.57
C GLU A 96 13.71 -4.76 -11.07
N ALA A 97 13.01 -5.48 -10.18
CA ALA A 97 13.12 -5.42 -8.72
C ALA A 97 12.98 -3.99 -8.13
N LYS A 98 12.23 -3.12 -8.82
CA LYS A 98 12.08 -1.71 -8.44
C LYS A 98 11.09 -1.49 -7.31
N ALA A 99 10.16 -2.42 -7.06
CA ALA A 99 9.31 -2.38 -5.88
C ALA A 99 10.15 -2.36 -4.58
N ASN A 100 11.15 -3.25 -4.48
CA ASN A 100 12.06 -3.29 -3.33
C ASN A 100 12.97 -2.04 -3.25
N LEU A 101 13.31 -1.43 -4.40
CA LEU A 101 14.01 -0.15 -4.42
C LEU A 101 13.13 1.00 -3.89
N CYS A 102 11.86 1.09 -4.31
CA CYS A 102 10.91 2.07 -3.78
C CYS A 102 10.79 1.95 -2.26
N LEU A 103 10.66 0.72 -1.75
CA LEU A 103 10.60 0.45 -0.32
C LEU A 103 11.87 0.93 0.41
N ARG A 104 13.06 0.67 -0.13
CA ARG A 104 14.33 1.15 0.44
C ARG A 104 14.40 2.68 0.48
N LEU A 105 14.12 3.34 -0.64
CA LEU A 105 14.11 4.81 -0.73
C LEU A 105 13.13 5.45 0.26
N LEU A 106 11.93 4.89 0.41
CA LEU A 106 10.93 5.35 1.38
C LEU A 106 11.36 5.09 2.83
N SER A 107 11.99 3.95 3.08
CA SER A 107 12.50 3.60 4.41
C SER A 107 13.62 4.53 4.86
N ASP A 108 14.57 4.82 3.98
CA ASP A 108 15.66 5.73 4.29
C ASP A 108 15.14 7.15 4.52
N LEU A 109 14.20 7.60 3.69
CA LEU A 109 13.54 8.90 3.87
C LEU A 109 12.84 9.00 5.24
N LYS A 110 12.05 7.99 5.63
CA LYS A 110 11.35 7.99 6.92
C LYS A 110 12.29 7.85 8.11
N SER A 111 13.34 7.04 7.98
CA SER A 111 14.38 6.94 9.00
C SER A 111 15.10 8.27 9.20
N TRP A 112 15.37 8.99 8.12
CA TRP A 112 15.98 10.31 8.16
C TRP A 112 15.06 11.31 8.87
N GLN A 113 13.80 11.41 8.44
CA GLN A 113 12.79 12.30 9.02
C GLN A 113 12.62 12.05 10.52
N ARG A 114 12.60 10.78 10.96
CA ARG A 114 12.51 10.43 12.37
C ARG A 114 13.73 10.86 13.17
N THR A 115 14.94 10.70 12.61
CA THR A 115 16.21 10.95 13.32
C THR A 115 16.45 12.45 13.54
N HIS A 116 16.15 13.27 12.55
CA HIS A 116 16.51 14.70 12.57
C HIS A 116 15.29 15.61 12.82
N GLY A 117 14.07 15.08 12.68
CA GLY A 117 12.84 15.86 12.69
C GLY A 117 12.51 16.46 11.32
N GLU A 118 11.22 16.53 11.00
CA GLU A 118 10.72 16.98 9.69
C GLU A 118 11.10 18.43 9.37
N GLU A 119 11.11 19.33 10.37
CA GLU A 119 11.48 20.74 10.15
C GLU A 119 12.97 20.90 9.83
N ALA A 120 13.85 20.17 10.54
CA ALA A 120 15.27 20.18 10.27
C ALA A 120 15.56 19.60 8.88
N PHE A 121 14.85 18.51 8.52
CA PHE A 121 14.92 17.90 7.19
C PHE A 121 14.62 18.88 6.07
N VAL A 122 13.46 19.52 6.15
CA VAL A 122 13.01 20.49 5.15
C VAL A 122 14.00 21.66 5.09
N SER A 123 14.52 22.10 6.23
CA SER A 123 15.48 23.20 6.27
C SER A 123 16.83 22.85 5.65
N GLU A 124 17.32 21.62 5.80
CA GLU A 124 18.57 21.17 5.19
C GLU A 124 18.39 20.97 3.68
N ALA A 125 17.33 20.25 3.30
CA ALA A 125 16.94 20.03 1.92
C ALA A 125 16.73 21.36 1.16
N SER A 126 16.12 22.36 1.79
CA SER A 126 15.88 23.66 1.15
C SER A 126 17.18 24.39 0.77
N LYS A 127 18.24 24.22 1.58
CA LYS A 127 19.54 24.84 1.33
C LYS A 127 20.24 24.15 0.17
N GLU A 128 20.23 22.82 0.16
CA GLU A 128 20.83 22.00 -0.89
C GLU A 128 20.12 22.19 -2.24
N MET A 129 18.79 22.31 -2.21
CA MET A 129 17.96 22.48 -3.41
C MET A 129 17.95 23.90 -3.95
N HIS A 130 18.43 24.89 -3.19
CA HIS A 130 18.23 26.31 -3.45
C HIS A 130 16.75 26.68 -3.68
N LYS A 131 15.85 26.12 -2.86
CA LYS A 131 14.40 26.37 -2.90
C LYS A 131 13.89 26.88 -1.56
N SER A 132 12.67 27.43 -1.54
CA SER A 132 12.00 27.75 -0.28
C SER A 132 11.70 26.48 0.53
N LYS A 133 11.49 26.63 1.84
CA LYS A 133 11.11 25.50 2.71
C LYS A 133 9.77 24.91 2.28
N GLU A 134 8.84 25.77 1.86
CA GLU A 134 7.50 25.39 1.41
C GLU A 134 7.56 24.56 0.12
N GLU A 135 8.33 25.02 -0.89
CA GLU A 135 8.53 24.24 -2.12
C GLU A 135 9.24 22.92 -1.84
N THR A 136 10.23 22.93 -0.96
CA THR A 136 10.97 21.71 -0.58
C THR A 136 10.04 20.71 0.09
N ALA A 137 9.22 21.15 1.05
CA ALA A 137 8.23 20.30 1.71
C ALA A 137 7.22 19.70 0.72
N GLU A 138 6.80 20.45 -0.29
CA GLU A 138 5.91 19.95 -1.33
C GLU A 138 6.60 18.89 -2.22
N LEU A 139 7.86 19.11 -2.61
CA LEU A 139 8.62 18.15 -3.41
C LEU A 139 8.86 16.85 -2.64
N LEU A 140 9.17 16.93 -1.35
CA LEU A 140 9.31 15.76 -0.48
C LEU A 140 7.99 14.99 -0.36
N ARG A 141 6.87 15.70 -0.21
CA ARG A 141 5.54 15.08 -0.19
C ARG A 141 5.21 14.41 -1.52
N SER A 142 5.48 15.09 -2.65
CA SER A 142 5.28 14.51 -3.98
C SER A 142 6.13 13.25 -4.15
N PHE A 143 7.38 13.27 -3.72
CA PHE A 143 8.26 12.10 -3.78
C PHE A 143 7.70 10.92 -2.99
N GLU A 144 7.27 11.17 -1.74
CA GLU A 144 6.62 10.18 -0.90
C GLU A 144 5.34 9.62 -1.53
N GLU A 145 4.45 10.49 -2.02
CA GLU A 145 3.19 10.10 -2.63
C GLU A 145 3.41 9.21 -3.87
N ASN A 146 4.32 9.61 -4.76
CA ASN A 146 4.56 8.91 -6.02
C ASN A 146 5.23 7.55 -5.82
N LEU A 147 6.31 7.48 -5.04
CA LEU A 147 6.92 6.17 -4.70
C LEU A 147 5.95 5.30 -3.91
N GLY A 148 5.18 5.93 -3.02
CA GLY A 148 4.21 5.23 -2.21
C GLY A 148 3.10 4.59 -3.03
N LEU A 149 2.63 5.30 -4.06
CA LEU A 149 1.66 4.83 -5.03
C LEU A 149 2.23 3.67 -5.85
N ILE A 150 3.43 3.82 -6.42
CA ILE A 150 4.11 2.76 -7.19
C ILE A 150 4.17 1.47 -6.37
N LEU A 151 4.68 1.55 -5.14
CA LEU A 151 4.79 0.39 -4.25
C LEU A 151 3.40 -0.20 -3.94
N SER A 152 2.40 0.63 -3.62
CA SER A 152 1.03 0.16 -3.35
C SER A 152 0.43 -0.59 -4.54
N LYS A 153 0.72 -0.16 -5.77
CA LYS A 153 0.22 -0.81 -6.99
C LYS A 153 0.89 -2.15 -7.19
N CYS A 154 2.22 -2.23 -7.07
CA CYS A 154 2.93 -3.50 -7.13
C CYS A 154 2.38 -4.51 -6.12
N LEU A 155 2.25 -4.11 -4.85
CA LEU A 155 1.77 -5.01 -3.78
C LEU A 155 0.28 -5.40 -3.89
N SER A 156 -0.44 -4.90 -4.89
CA SER A 156 -1.80 -5.38 -5.19
C SER A 156 -1.83 -6.75 -5.88
N TYR A 157 -0.67 -7.25 -6.30
CA TYR A 157 -0.47 -8.55 -6.95
C TYR A 157 0.30 -9.49 -6.02
N VAL A 158 -0.16 -10.73 -5.89
CA VAL A 158 0.46 -11.71 -4.98
C VAL A 158 1.87 -12.10 -5.42
N GLU A 159 2.13 -12.11 -6.73
CA GLU A 159 3.45 -12.41 -7.30
C GLU A 159 4.47 -11.34 -6.95
N ALA A 160 4.05 -10.07 -6.95
CA ALA A 160 4.89 -8.98 -6.49
C ALA A 160 5.14 -9.04 -4.98
N LEU A 161 4.16 -9.50 -4.18
CA LEU A 161 4.35 -9.74 -2.75
C LEU A 161 5.37 -10.86 -2.49
N GLN A 162 5.32 -11.95 -3.26
CA GLN A 162 6.28 -13.05 -3.17
C GLN A 162 7.72 -12.65 -3.51
N LEU A 163 7.90 -11.66 -4.41
CA LEU A 163 9.19 -11.09 -4.76
C LEU A 163 9.62 -9.93 -3.84
N CYS A 164 8.72 -9.46 -2.98
CA CYS A 164 8.99 -8.34 -2.09
C CYS A 164 9.80 -8.79 -0.87
N GLU A 165 10.72 -7.94 -0.41
CA GLU A 165 11.42 -8.13 0.85
C GLU A 165 10.49 -7.83 2.05
N LEU A 166 9.57 -8.76 2.36
CA LEU A 166 8.56 -8.59 3.42
C LEU A 166 9.13 -8.17 4.78
N PRO A 167 10.27 -8.71 5.26
CA PRO A 167 10.86 -8.24 6.53
C PRO A 167 11.22 -6.75 6.50
N ALA A 168 11.69 -6.24 5.37
CA ALA A 168 11.97 -4.81 5.20
C ALA A 168 10.68 -3.99 5.15
N LEU A 169 9.62 -4.52 4.53
CA LEU A 169 8.31 -3.87 4.47
C LEU A 169 7.68 -3.74 5.86
N PHE A 170 7.76 -4.81 6.66
CA PHE A 170 7.27 -4.83 8.03
C PHE A 170 8.04 -3.86 8.92
N LYS A 171 9.38 -3.84 8.79
CA LYS A 171 10.21 -2.88 9.52
C LYS A 171 9.86 -1.44 9.14
N HIS A 172 9.66 -1.16 7.85
CA HIS A 172 9.23 0.14 7.37
C HIS A 172 7.89 0.57 7.99
N ALA A 173 6.86 -0.28 7.88
CA ALA A 173 5.54 0.01 8.42
C ALA A 173 5.56 0.21 9.94
N SER A 174 6.29 -0.65 10.67
CA SER A 174 6.45 -0.54 12.12
C SER A 174 7.09 0.80 12.52
N VAL A 175 8.13 1.26 11.81
CA VAL A 175 8.76 2.56 12.04
C VAL A 175 7.78 3.71 11.79
N VAL A 176 7.05 3.67 10.68
CA VAL A 176 6.07 4.72 10.30
C VAL A 176 4.92 4.81 11.31
N PHE A 177 4.35 3.67 11.71
CA PHE A 177 3.24 3.64 12.67
C PHE A 177 3.70 4.03 14.08
N SER A 178 4.85 3.52 14.53
CA SER A 178 5.37 3.84 15.86
C SER A 178 5.71 5.32 15.99
N HIS A 179 6.33 5.92 14.96
CA HIS A 179 6.62 7.35 14.97
C HIS A 179 5.34 8.20 15.10
N THR A 180 4.25 7.79 14.46
CA THR A 180 2.95 8.45 14.60
C THR A 180 2.39 8.34 16.01
N GLN A 181 2.55 7.19 16.68
CA GLN A 181 2.11 7.03 18.08
C GLN A 181 2.95 7.84 19.07
N GLU A 182 4.26 7.93 18.82
CA GLU A 182 5.21 8.66 19.67
C GLU A 182 5.01 10.19 19.56
N ASP A 183 4.67 10.71 18.38
CA ASP A 183 4.45 12.14 18.14
C ASP A 183 2.95 12.51 18.12
N LYS A 184 2.45 12.99 19.25
CA LYS A 184 1.06 13.46 19.40
C LYS A 184 0.67 14.55 18.41
N ARG A 185 1.59 15.47 18.06
CA ARG A 185 1.29 16.56 17.12
C ARG A 185 1.09 15.99 15.71
N ARG A 186 1.93 15.02 15.33
CA ARG A 186 1.78 14.29 14.06
C ARG A 186 0.46 13.53 14.02
N ALA A 187 0.13 12.76 15.06
CA ALA A 187 -1.14 12.04 15.15
C ALA A 187 -2.35 12.97 15.00
N GLU A 188 -2.35 14.12 15.67
CA GLU A 188 -3.40 15.12 15.54
C GLU A 188 -3.50 15.72 14.13
N ALA A 189 -2.35 15.98 13.48
CA ALA A 189 -2.32 16.49 12.12
C ALA A 189 -2.91 15.47 11.12
N LEU A 190 -2.56 14.19 11.26
CA LEU A 190 -3.10 13.08 10.46
C LEU A 190 -4.62 12.95 10.62
N ALA A 191 -5.12 13.06 11.86
CA ALA A 191 -6.54 12.97 12.14
C ALA A 191 -7.34 14.16 11.56
N LYS A 192 -6.70 15.33 11.35
CA LYS A 192 -7.36 16.58 10.95
C LYS A 192 -7.37 16.84 9.45
N ASP A 193 -6.39 16.37 8.69
CA ASP A 193 -6.21 16.72 7.27
C ASP A 193 -6.42 15.52 6.32
N ARG A 194 -7.39 15.62 5.40
CA ARG A 194 -7.66 14.55 4.41
C ARG A 194 -6.55 14.37 3.37
N ARG A 195 -5.70 15.37 3.16
CA ARG A 195 -4.52 15.23 2.28
C ARG A 195 -3.58 14.13 2.78
N GLN A 196 -3.68 13.80 4.07
CA GLN A 196 -2.90 12.74 4.71
C GLN A 196 -3.27 11.33 4.23
N LEU A 197 -4.35 11.16 3.45
CA LEU A 197 -4.59 9.91 2.72
C LEU A 197 -3.56 9.65 1.60
N ARG A 198 -2.72 10.65 1.27
CA ARG A 198 -1.58 10.52 0.34
C ARG A 198 -0.24 10.40 1.06
N SER A 199 -0.26 10.45 2.40
CA SER A 199 0.93 10.30 3.21
C SER A 199 1.42 8.86 3.21
N GLN A 200 2.69 8.68 3.57
CA GLN A 200 3.25 7.35 3.78
C GLN A 200 2.63 6.61 4.96
N GLU A 201 2.13 7.31 5.97
CA GLU A 201 1.40 6.72 7.08
C GLU A 201 0.14 6.00 6.60
N PHE A 202 -0.54 6.57 5.62
CA PHE A 202 -1.69 5.92 5.00
C PHE A 202 -1.27 4.88 3.96
N ALA A 203 -0.24 5.15 3.16
CA ALA A 203 0.25 4.18 2.16
C ALA A 203 0.74 2.88 2.82
N ALA A 204 1.44 2.97 3.96
CA ALA A 204 1.89 1.83 4.75
C ALA A 204 0.72 0.96 5.24
N LEU A 205 -0.43 1.56 5.59
CA LEU A 205 -1.65 0.79 5.88
C LEU A 205 -2.08 -0.05 4.68
N LEU A 206 -2.05 0.51 3.47
CA LEU A 206 -2.41 -0.24 2.27
C LEU A 206 -1.42 -1.38 2.00
N TYR A 207 -0.12 -1.19 2.25
CA TYR A 207 0.89 -2.24 2.08
C TYR A 207 0.62 -3.42 3.01
N ILE A 208 0.48 -3.14 4.31
CA ILE A 208 0.25 -4.18 5.32
C ILE A 208 -1.11 -4.86 5.11
N SER A 209 -2.13 -4.09 4.72
CA SER A 209 -3.42 -4.65 4.34
C SER A 209 -3.31 -5.64 3.18
N LYS A 210 -2.42 -5.39 2.20
CA LYS A 210 -2.22 -6.32 1.08
C LYS A 210 -1.50 -7.59 1.49
N VAL A 211 -0.52 -7.49 2.37
CA VAL A 211 0.10 -8.68 2.97
C VAL A 211 -0.94 -9.49 3.74
N PHE A 212 -1.75 -8.85 4.58
CA PHE A 212 -2.78 -9.54 5.36
C PHE A 212 -3.85 -10.19 4.48
N GLU A 213 -4.22 -9.56 3.35
CA GLU A 213 -5.17 -10.13 2.37
C GLU A 213 -4.66 -11.47 1.82
N HIS A 214 -3.35 -11.61 1.64
CA HIS A 214 -2.71 -12.74 0.97
C HIS A 214 -1.85 -13.61 1.90
N VAL A 215 -1.98 -13.48 3.23
CA VAL A 215 -1.09 -14.15 4.18
C VAL A 215 -1.04 -15.68 4.01
N GLU A 216 -2.19 -16.30 3.73
CA GLU A 216 -2.32 -17.73 3.45
C GLU A 216 -1.68 -18.14 2.10
N GLU A 217 -1.82 -17.29 1.08
CA GLU A 217 -1.26 -17.54 -0.26
C GLU A 217 0.27 -17.42 -0.28
N LEU A 218 0.82 -16.59 0.60
CA LEU A 218 2.27 -16.47 0.78
C LEU A 218 2.87 -17.71 1.45
N ASN A 219 2.05 -18.53 2.12
CA ASN A 219 2.40 -19.82 2.73
C ASN A 219 3.71 -19.79 3.53
N ASP A 220 3.94 -18.69 4.25
CA ASP A 220 5.15 -18.48 5.04
C ASP A 220 4.77 -18.21 6.49
N THR A 221 4.87 -19.26 7.31
CA THR A 221 4.67 -19.19 8.76
C THR A 221 5.51 -18.10 9.44
N GLN A 222 6.65 -17.71 8.85
CA GLN A 222 7.48 -16.63 9.37
C GLN A 222 6.81 -15.26 9.24
N ILE A 223 5.89 -15.07 8.29
CA ILE A 223 5.16 -13.81 8.13
C ILE A 223 4.36 -13.50 9.40
N VAL A 224 3.61 -14.47 9.91
CA VAL A 224 2.79 -14.24 11.12
C VAL A 224 3.68 -14.02 12.34
N GLN A 225 4.79 -14.75 12.45
CA GLN A 225 5.76 -14.51 13.51
C GLN A 225 6.35 -13.09 13.44
N GLN A 226 6.68 -12.58 12.24
CA GLN A 226 7.18 -11.21 12.09
C GLN A 226 6.11 -10.15 12.39
N ILE A 227 4.84 -10.42 12.03
CA ILE A 227 3.70 -9.56 12.41
C ILE A 227 3.59 -9.45 13.93
N ILE A 228 3.80 -10.56 14.65
CA ILE A 228 3.83 -10.61 16.11
C ILE A 228 5.04 -9.85 16.65
N ASP A 229 6.25 -10.18 16.19
CA ASP A 229 7.52 -9.64 16.71
C ASP A 229 7.61 -8.12 16.56
N MET A 230 7.03 -7.58 15.49
CA MET A 230 6.99 -6.14 15.21
C MET A 230 5.71 -5.45 15.67
N ASP A 231 4.82 -6.19 16.35
CA ASP A 231 3.56 -5.69 16.91
C ASP A 231 2.67 -4.99 15.85
N LEU A 232 2.73 -5.49 14.62
CA LEU A 232 2.16 -4.82 13.46
C LEU A 232 0.64 -4.79 13.51
N LEU A 233 -0.03 -5.79 14.08
CA LEU A 233 -1.48 -5.82 14.14
C LEU A 233 -2.03 -4.70 15.04
N ARG A 234 -1.41 -4.50 16.22
CA ARG A 234 -1.78 -3.42 17.14
C ARG A 234 -1.50 -2.08 16.48
N LEU A 235 -0.28 -1.88 15.96
CA LEU A 235 0.13 -0.64 15.29
C LEU A 235 -0.78 -0.30 14.10
N PHE A 236 -1.06 -1.27 13.23
CA PHE A 236 -1.96 -1.14 12.09
C PHE A 236 -3.33 -0.66 12.54
N GLY A 237 -3.94 -1.32 13.52
CA GLY A 237 -5.29 -0.97 13.94
C GLY A 237 -5.37 0.39 14.62
N TYR A 238 -4.40 0.76 15.45
CA TYR A 238 -4.29 2.14 15.96
C TYR A 238 -4.19 3.16 14.83
N GLN A 239 -3.35 2.88 13.83
CA GLN A 239 -3.17 3.79 12.71
C GLN A 239 -4.46 3.94 11.88
N VAL A 240 -5.22 2.85 11.66
CA VAL A 240 -6.56 2.95 11.03
C VAL A 240 -7.50 3.81 11.87
N LEU A 241 -7.52 3.60 13.20
CA LEU A 241 -8.37 4.37 14.11
C LEU A 241 -7.99 5.86 14.15
N LEU A 242 -6.73 6.23 13.91
CA LEU A 242 -6.33 7.64 13.79
C LEU A 242 -6.96 8.34 12.59
N PHE A 243 -7.18 7.62 11.49
CA PHE A 243 -7.87 8.16 10.30
C PHE A 243 -9.40 8.08 10.40
N VAL A 244 -9.93 7.50 11.48
CA VAL A 244 -11.37 7.38 11.74
C VAL A 244 -11.73 8.38 12.83
N SER A 245 -12.75 9.19 12.58
CA SER A 245 -13.33 10.08 13.59
C SER A 245 -14.84 10.00 13.50
N PRO A 246 -15.59 10.13 14.62
CA PRO A 246 -17.05 10.16 14.60
C PRO A 246 -17.61 11.17 13.58
N ASP A 247 -16.97 12.33 13.47
CA ASP A 247 -17.37 13.41 12.55
C ASP A 247 -16.87 13.19 11.12
N ARG A 248 -15.92 12.27 10.92
CA ARG A 248 -15.25 12.00 9.65
C ARG A 248 -15.01 10.50 9.46
N PRO A 249 -16.05 9.70 9.19
CA PRO A 249 -15.88 8.29 8.90
C PRO A 249 -15.09 8.11 7.60
N LEU A 250 -14.32 7.02 7.53
CA LEU A 250 -13.66 6.61 6.29
C LEU A 250 -14.71 6.26 5.23
N LYS A 251 -14.48 6.73 4.00
CA LYS A 251 -15.32 6.35 2.87
C LYS A 251 -15.21 4.84 2.62
N PRO A 252 -16.27 4.16 2.15
CA PRO A 252 -16.22 2.74 1.81
C PRO A 252 -15.07 2.37 0.86
N THR A 253 -14.73 3.25 -0.10
CA THR A 253 -13.62 3.06 -1.05
C THR A 253 -12.25 2.98 -0.38
N VAL A 254 -12.12 3.48 0.85
CA VAL A 254 -10.90 3.48 1.65
C VAL A 254 -10.96 2.43 2.77
N ALA A 255 -12.07 2.38 3.51
CA ALA A 255 -12.22 1.45 4.61
C ALA A 255 -12.22 -0.02 4.15
N LEU A 256 -12.85 -0.32 3.01
CA LEU A 256 -13.03 -1.69 2.57
C LEU A 256 -11.70 -2.38 2.21
N PRO A 257 -10.75 -1.77 1.47
CA PRO A 257 -9.42 -2.35 1.28
C PRO A 257 -8.74 -2.72 2.60
N LEU A 258 -8.73 -1.82 3.58
CA LEU A 258 -8.10 -2.02 4.89
C LEU A 258 -8.73 -3.16 5.69
N LEU A 259 -10.08 -3.19 5.73
CA LEU A 259 -10.81 -4.26 6.39
C LEU A 259 -10.62 -5.59 5.66
N LYS A 260 -10.55 -5.59 4.33
CA LYS A 260 -10.32 -6.81 3.56
C LYS A 260 -8.98 -7.47 3.92
N GLY A 261 -7.93 -6.67 4.08
CA GLY A 261 -6.65 -7.17 4.58
C GLY A 261 -6.81 -7.82 5.95
N LEU A 262 -7.36 -7.07 6.90
CA LEU A 262 -7.59 -7.56 8.25
C LEU A 262 -8.42 -8.85 8.28
N GLU A 263 -9.48 -8.94 7.49
CA GLU A 263 -10.31 -10.14 7.38
C GLU A 263 -9.54 -11.34 6.84
N GLY A 264 -8.59 -11.13 5.92
CA GLY A 264 -7.66 -12.17 5.46
C GLY A 264 -6.81 -12.71 6.59
N LEU A 265 -6.17 -11.84 7.37
CA LEU A 265 -5.40 -12.24 8.55
C LEU A 265 -6.26 -12.95 9.59
N LEU A 266 -7.44 -12.42 9.92
CA LEU A 266 -8.32 -13.02 10.92
C LEU A 266 -8.89 -14.38 10.49
N ALA A 267 -9.02 -14.60 9.18
CA ALA A 267 -9.42 -15.90 8.62
C ALA A 267 -8.29 -16.93 8.67
N SER A 268 -7.03 -16.50 8.80
CA SER A 268 -5.88 -17.42 8.73
C SER A 268 -5.88 -18.45 9.85
N GLU A 269 -5.28 -19.61 9.60
CA GLU A 269 -5.11 -20.65 10.61
C GLU A 269 -4.15 -20.20 11.73
N GLU A 270 -3.06 -19.54 11.36
CA GLU A 270 -2.03 -19.06 12.29
C GLU A 270 -2.60 -18.01 13.24
N PHE A 271 -3.43 -17.07 12.76
CA PHE A 271 -4.09 -16.11 13.64
C PHE A 271 -5.01 -16.81 14.65
N ARG A 272 -5.79 -17.79 14.20
CA ARG A 272 -6.71 -18.56 15.08
C ARG A 272 -5.96 -19.36 16.14
N THR A 273 -4.76 -19.82 15.82
CA THR A 273 -3.86 -20.51 16.76
C THR A 273 -3.29 -19.52 17.79
N HIS A 274 -2.76 -18.38 17.33
CA HIS A 274 -2.14 -17.37 18.21
C HIS A 274 -3.13 -16.48 18.97
N SER A 275 -4.43 -16.55 18.67
CA SER A 275 -5.50 -15.83 19.39
C SER A 275 -6.16 -16.65 20.51
N GLN A 276 -5.73 -17.91 20.71
CA GLN A 276 -6.14 -18.69 21.89
C GLN A 276 -5.61 -18.06 23.19
N PRO A 277 -6.21 -18.34 24.35
CA PRO A 277 -5.74 -17.81 25.63
C PRO A 277 -4.25 -18.11 25.86
N GLY A 278 -3.45 -17.06 26.08
CA GLY A 278 -1.99 -17.15 26.25
C GLY A 278 -1.19 -17.04 24.96
N GLY A 279 -1.83 -16.95 23.79
CA GLY A 279 -1.17 -16.69 22.52
C GLY A 279 -0.85 -15.21 22.29
N ALA A 280 0.03 -14.91 21.34
CA ALA A 280 0.51 -13.55 21.08
C ALA A 280 -0.60 -12.55 20.69
N PHE A 281 -1.60 -12.98 19.93
CA PHE A 281 -2.74 -12.13 19.56
C PHE A 281 -3.83 -12.06 20.63
N SER A 282 -3.66 -12.75 21.76
CA SER A 282 -4.57 -12.65 22.91
C SER A 282 -4.22 -11.49 23.85
N ALA A 283 -3.16 -10.73 23.57
CA ALA A 283 -2.81 -9.52 24.30
C ALA A 283 -4.00 -8.55 24.37
N GLU A 284 -4.16 -7.90 25.52
CA GLU A 284 -5.28 -6.98 25.78
C GLU A 284 -5.32 -5.84 24.77
N GLU A 285 -4.15 -5.28 24.44
CA GLU A 285 -4.03 -4.16 23.52
C GLU A 285 -4.44 -4.51 22.08
N VAL A 286 -4.09 -5.71 21.60
CA VAL A 286 -4.53 -6.22 20.28
C VAL A 286 -6.04 -6.42 20.29
N THR A 287 -6.56 -7.01 21.37
CA THR A 287 -8.00 -7.25 21.53
C THR A 287 -8.78 -5.94 21.52
N ASP A 288 -8.34 -4.94 22.29
CA ASP A 288 -8.98 -3.61 22.35
C ASP A 288 -9.04 -2.97 20.96
N VAL A 289 -7.92 -2.94 20.25
CA VAL A 289 -7.84 -2.36 18.91
C VAL A 289 -8.78 -3.06 17.94
N LEU A 290 -8.85 -4.40 17.94
CA LEU A 290 -9.77 -5.14 17.06
C LEU A 290 -11.24 -4.87 17.42
N LEU A 291 -11.57 -4.78 18.71
CA LEU A 291 -12.93 -4.44 19.15
C LEU A 291 -13.33 -3.03 18.71
N ARG A 292 -12.40 -2.08 18.80
CA ARG A 292 -12.60 -0.70 18.35
C ARG A 292 -12.74 -0.61 16.83
N LEU A 293 -11.91 -1.30 16.06
CA LEU A 293 -12.06 -1.39 14.61
C LEU A 293 -13.43 -1.95 14.21
N HIS A 294 -13.91 -2.96 14.93
CA HIS A 294 -15.24 -3.49 14.72
C HIS A 294 -16.33 -2.42 14.97
N SER A 295 -16.30 -1.75 16.12
CA SER A 295 -17.34 -0.79 16.50
C SER A 295 -17.28 0.54 15.74
N GLU A 296 -16.08 1.04 15.46
CA GLU A 296 -15.86 2.38 14.89
C GLU A 296 -15.74 2.36 13.37
N VAL A 297 -15.42 1.22 12.75
CA VAL A 297 -15.21 1.11 11.29
C VAL A 297 -16.17 0.13 10.64
N ALA A 298 -16.16 -1.14 11.07
CA ALA A 298 -16.95 -2.18 10.42
C ALA A 298 -18.46 -1.99 10.61
N VAL A 299 -18.91 -1.71 11.84
CA VAL A 299 -20.35 -1.50 12.13
C VAL A 299 -20.93 -0.31 11.33
N PRO A 300 -20.33 0.89 11.33
CA PRO A 300 -20.81 2.00 10.50
C PRO A 300 -20.83 1.65 9.01
N LEU A 301 -19.83 0.91 8.52
CA LEU A 301 -19.78 0.48 7.13
C LEU A 301 -20.95 -0.45 6.78
N VAL A 302 -21.25 -1.44 7.62
CA VAL A 302 -22.39 -2.37 7.44
C VAL A 302 -23.74 -1.67 7.58
N GLN A 303 -23.84 -0.67 8.47
CA GLN A 303 -25.05 0.15 8.60
C GLN A 303 -25.29 0.98 7.33
N SER A 304 -24.22 1.49 6.69
CA SER A 304 -24.32 2.23 5.43
C SER A 304 -24.65 1.33 4.23
N ASP A 305 -24.13 0.10 4.21
CA ASP A 305 -24.37 -0.88 3.14
C ASP A 305 -24.39 -2.30 3.71
N ARG A 306 -25.59 -2.91 3.75
CA ARG A 306 -25.81 -4.26 4.28
C ARG A 306 -25.01 -5.33 3.53
N SER A 307 -24.63 -5.11 2.28
CA SER A 307 -23.80 -6.04 1.50
C SER A 307 -22.39 -6.20 2.11
N MET A 308 -21.95 -5.25 2.94
CA MET A 308 -20.65 -5.28 3.61
C MET A 308 -20.61 -6.25 4.79
N LYS A 309 -21.75 -6.78 5.26
CA LYS A 309 -21.80 -7.74 6.38
C LYS A 309 -20.98 -8.99 6.11
N GLY A 310 -21.00 -9.49 4.88
CA GLY A 310 -20.20 -10.66 4.49
C GLY A 310 -18.70 -10.36 4.42
N LYS A 311 -18.33 -9.09 4.17
CA LYS A 311 -16.94 -8.64 3.99
C LYS A 311 -16.27 -8.22 5.31
N THR A 312 -16.98 -8.27 6.42
CA THR A 312 -16.52 -7.85 7.76
C THR A 312 -16.83 -8.91 8.81
N ARG A 313 -16.98 -10.16 8.35
CA ARG A 313 -17.53 -11.26 9.14
C ARG A 313 -16.54 -11.71 10.22
N GLN A 314 -15.27 -11.88 9.88
CA GLN A 314 -14.26 -12.41 10.79
C GLN A 314 -14.07 -11.47 11.98
N LEU A 315 -14.03 -10.17 11.72
CA LEU A 315 -13.93 -9.16 12.76
C LEU A 315 -15.19 -9.12 13.65
N GLY A 316 -16.38 -9.31 13.07
CA GLY A 316 -17.63 -9.47 13.82
C GLY A 316 -17.65 -10.73 14.70
N ASP A 317 -17.23 -11.87 14.16
CA ASP A 317 -17.15 -13.14 14.88
C ASP A 317 -16.10 -13.08 16.00
N PHE A 318 -14.99 -12.36 15.80
CA PHE A 318 -14.02 -12.04 16.84
C PHE A 318 -14.67 -11.22 17.97
N ALA A 319 -15.34 -10.11 17.64
CA ALA A 319 -15.96 -9.24 18.63
C ALA A 319 -17.04 -9.94 19.47
N LEU A 320 -17.86 -10.80 18.85
CA LEU A 320 -18.88 -11.58 19.55
C LEU A 320 -18.29 -12.57 20.57
N ARG A 321 -17.14 -13.20 20.25
CA ARG A 321 -16.45 -14.12 21.16
C ARG A 321 -15.92 -13.41 22.41
N HIS A 322 -15.38 -12.20 22.26
CA HIS A 322 -14.81 -11.45 23.38
C HIS A 322 -15.87 -10.74 24.25
N LYS A 323 -17.01 -10.32 23.68
CA LYS A 323 -18.14 -9.79 24.48
C LYS A 323 -18.71 -10.82 25.45
N LYS A 324 -18.79 -12.11 25.07
CA LYS A 324 -19.29 -13.18 25.96
C LYS A 324 -18.38 -13.50 27.13
N ARG A 325 -17.10 -13.10 27.09
CA ARG A 325 -16.13 -13.35 28.17
C ARG A 325 -16.12 -12.24 29.23
N SER A 326 -16.67 -11.07 28.91
CA SER A 326 -16.73 -9.91 29.81
C SER A 326 -18.07 -9.77 30.55
N SER A 327 -19.08 -10.55 30.15
CA SER A 327 -20.38 -10.70 30.83
C SER A 327 -20.37 -11.90 31.75
#